data_AF-A0A5N6N8U8-F1
#
_entry.id   AF-A0A5N6N8U8-F1
#
_cell.length_a   1.000
_cell.length_b   1.000
_cell.length_c   1.000
_cell.angle_alpha   90.00
_cell.angle_beta   90.00
_cell.angle_gamma   90.00
#
_symmetry.space_group_name_H-M   'P 1'
#
loop_
_entity.id
_entity.type
_entity.pdbx_description
1 polymer ?
#
loop_
_entity_poly.entity_id
_entity_poly.type
_entity_poly.pdbx_seq_one_letter_code
_entity_poly.pdbx_strand_id
1 'polypeptide(L)'
;MCMVTGGEEMPDVEDVGKEYGLVKAHGSSRPYGWAFCFTITNTTILYYWSASLCEIEPVDPTSETTDYAMHLDRPPAFLKHFLDIIDVLVLNTGHYWNRGKLNANRWVMYVGGKPNTNRRIVDIGGLKVFLRSISPRHFFNGEWNTGGTCDNTTPGSLEVVQDESSDPIAAGAVKGTDVKLLDVTGLSLVREEGHISRYSIRASPRMQDCLHWCLPGVPDTWNELLFAQI
;
A
#
# COMPACT_ATOMS: atom_id res chain seq x y z
N MET A 1 -0.76 -5.26 19.76
CA MET A 1 -1.11 -6.32 18.80
C MET A 1 0.15 -6.90 18.19
N CYS A 2 0.40 -8.21 18.36
CA CYS A 2 1.45 -8.90 17.62
C CYS A 2 0.91 -9.31 16.24
N MET A 3 1.48 -8.77 15.16
CA MET A 3 1.06 -9.14 13.80
C MET A 3 1.42 -10.57 13.40
N VAL A 4 2.38 -11.19 14.11
CA VAL A 4 2.76 -12.60 13.87
C VAL A 4 1.67 -13.54 14.38
N THR A 5 1.04 -13.21 15.50
CA THR A 5 -0.02 -14.03 16.12
C THR A 5 -1.42 -13.56 15.74
N GLY A 6 -1.55 -12.52 14.92
CA GLY A 6 -2.86 -11.99 14.51
C GLY A 6 -3.71 -11.50 15.70
N GLY A 7 -3.09 -11.17 16.84
CA GLY A 7 -3.81 -10.81 18.06
C GLY A 7 -4.37 -12.00 18.86
N GLU A 8 -4.18 -13.26 18.44
CA GLU A 8 -4.70 -14.46 19.13
C GLU A 8 -4.22 -14.60 20.59
N GLU A 9 -3.08 -13.98 20.92
CA GLU A 9 -2.50 -13.96 22.26
C GLU A 9 -2.92 -12.75 23.10
N MET A 10 -3.76 -11.85 22.56
CA MET A 10 -4.25 -10.65 23.23
C MET A 10 -5.79 -10.73 23.37
N PRO A 11 -6.33 -10.87 24.60
CA PRO A 11 -7.77 -11.08 24.81
C PRO A 11 -8.62 -9.84 24.45
N ASP A 12 -8.00 -8.68 24.24
CA ASP A 12 -8.62 -7.42 23.87
C ASP A 12 -8.62 -7.13 22.36
N VAL A 13 -8.20 -8.09 21.53
CA VAL A 13 -8.15 -7.97 20.07
C VAL A 13 -8.98 -9.07 19.40
N GLU A 14 -9.94 -8.68 18.57
CA GLU A 14 -10.83 -9.59 17.84
C GLU A 14 -10.61 -9.50 16.33
N ASP A 15 -10.51 -10.63 15.63
CA ASP A 15 -10.53 -10.68 14.16
C ASP A 15 -11.98 -10.49 13.65
N VAL A 16 -12.24 -9.30 13.13
CA VAL A 16 -13.54 -8.88 12.58
C VAL A 16 -13.54 -8.87 11.05
N GLY A 17 -12.55 -9.49 10.40
CA GLY A 17 -12.39 -9.46 8.93
C GLY A 17 -13.63 -9.90 8.16
N LYS A 18 -14.44 -10.81 8.71
CA LYS A 18 -15.69 -11.28 8.09
C LYS A 18 -16.73 -10.18 7.94
N GLU A 19 -16.80 -9.24 8.89
CA GLU A 19 -17.76 -8.13 8.88
C GLU A 19 -17.49 -7.18 7.70
N TYR A 20 -16.23 -7.12 7.27
CA TYR A 20 -15.75 -6.32 6.14
C TYR A 20 -15.60 -7.13 4.84
N GLY A 21 -16.13 -8.35 4.80
CA GLY A 21 -16.01 -9.24 3.63
C GLY A 21 -14.58 -9.70 3.32
N LEU A 22 -13.63 -9.56 4.25
CA LEU A 22 -12.22 -9.90 4.11
C LEU A 22 -11.97 -11.40 4.38
N VAL A 23 -12.81 -12.23 3.76
CA VAL A 23 -12.70 -13.69 3.85
C VAL A 23 -11.73 -14.23 2.80
N LYS A 24 -10.98 -15.26 3.18
CA LYS A 24 -10.09 -15.98 2.26
C LYS A 24 -10.93 -16.75 1.24
N ALA A 25 -10.90 -16.32 -0.02
CA ALA A 25 -11.59 -17.01 -1.10
C ALA A 25 -11.02 -18.43 -1.32
N HIS A 26 -11.87 -19.33 -1.81
CA HIS A 26 -11.48 -20.72 -2.07
C HIS A 26 -10.30 -20.78 -3.05
N GLY A 27 -9.27 -21.59 -2.73
CA GLY A 27 -8.04 -21.70 -3.53
C GLY A 27 -7.06 -20.52 -3.41
N SER A 28 -7.42 -19.41 -2.77
CA SER A 28 -6.50 -18.29 -2.54
C SER A 28 -5.48 -18.64 -1.46
N SER A 29 -4.25 -18.18 -1.61
CA SER A 29 -3.22 -18.40 -0.57
C SER A 29 -3.44 -17.51 0.66
N ARG A 30 -4.07 -16.33 0.49
CA ARG A 30 -4.30 -15.31 1.52
C ARG A 30 -5.61 -14.53 1.27
N PRO A 31 -6.25 -13.96 2.29
CA PRO A 31 -7.36 -13.01 2.11
C PRO A 31 -6.86 -11.71 1.47
N TYR A 32 -7.78 -10.96 0.84
CA TYR A 32 -7.51 -9.64 0.25
C TYR A 32 -7.36 -8.53 1.29
N GLY A 33 -7.22 -8.86 2.57
CA GLY A 33 -7.18 -7.92 3.66
C GLY A 33 -7.31 -8.61 5.01
N TRP A 34 -7.34 -7.81 6.07
CA TRP A 34 -7.63 -8.21 7.44
C TRP A 34 -8.26 -7.03 8.19
N ALA A 35 -9.00 -7.30 9.25
CA ALA A 35 -9.54 -6.27 10.12
C ALA A 35 -9.54 -6.77 11.57
N PHE A 36 -9.06 -5.93 12.48
CA PHE A 36 -8.95 -6.27 13.89
C PHE A 36 -9.57 -5.16 14.75
N CYS A 37 -10.48 -5.55 15.63
CA CYS A 37 -11.14 -4.67 16.58
C CYS A 37 -10.43 -4.74 17.93
N PHE A 38 -10.05 -3.57 18.46
CA PHE A 38 -9.54 -3.40 19.81
C PHE A 38 -10.71 -3.08 20.74
N THR A 39 -11.15 -4.06 21.51
CA THR A 39 -12.42 -4.00 22.26
C THR A 39 -12.40 -2.95 23.37
N ILE A 40 -11.23 -2.66 23.95
CA ILE A 40 -11.07 -1.66 25.01
C ILE A 40 -11.36 -0.25 24.50
N THR A 41 -10.91 0.09 23.29
CA THR A 41 -11.07 1.43 22.71
C THR A 41 -12.20 1.50 21.68
N ASN A 42 -12.83 0.35 21.37
CA ASN A 42 -13.78 0.19 20.28
C ASN A 42 -13.23 0.75 18.96
N THR A 43 -11.95 0.45 18.67
CA THR A 43 -11.24 0.93 17.48
C THR A 43 -10.96 -0.24 16.57
N THR A 44 -11.34 -0.14 15.30
CA THR A 44 -11.00 -1.14 14.29
C THR A 44 -9.86 -0.65 13.41
N ILE A 45 -8.80 -1.45 13.30
CA ILE A 45 -7.74 -1.24 12.32
C ILE A 45 -7.92 -2.29 11.23
N LEU A 46 -8.02 -1.84 9.98
CA LEU A 46 -8.20 -2.71 8.83
C LEU A 46 -7.20 -2.41 7.72
N TYR A 47 -6.91 -3.46 6.96
CA TYR A 47 -6.10 -3.41 5.76
C TYR A 47 -6.88 -4.06 4.62
N TYR A 48 -6.96 -3.36 3.48
CA TYR A 48 -7.50 -3.89 2.24
C TYR A 48 -6.44 -3.81 1.13
N TRP A 49 -6.16 -4.94 0.50
CA TRP A 49 -5.22 -5.05 -0.59
C TRP A 49 -5.85 -4.51 -1.88
N SER A 50 -5.44 -3.29 -2.26
CA SER A 50 -5.63 -2.76 -3.61
C SER A 50 -4.35 -2.07 -4.08
N ALA A 51 -3.61 -2.73 -4.97
CA ALA A 51 -2.33 -2.21 -5.45
C ALA A 51 -2.46 -1.05 -6.45
N SER A 52 -3.62 -0.89 -7.09
CA SER A 52 -3.91 0.19 -8.03
C SER A 52 -4.77 1.29 -7.43
N LEU A 53 -5.48 1.02 -6.32
CA LEU A 53 -6.56 1.88 -5.81
C LEU A 53 -7.70 2.10 -6.82
N CYS A 54 -7.82 1.23 -7.82
CA CYS A 54 -8.87 1.27 -8.82
C CYS A 54 -9.78 0.05 -8.67
N GLU A 55 -11.02 0.18 -9.12
CA GLU A 55 -11.83 -0.98 -9.43
C GLU A 55 -11.20 -1.78 -10.59
N ILE A 56 -11.22 -3.10 -10.46
CA ILE A 56 -10.70 -4.03 -11.45
C ILE A 56 -11.80 -5.03 -11.79
N GLU A 57 -12.18 -5.10 -13.06
CA GLU A 57 -13.19 -6.03 -13.58
C GLU A 57 -12.63 -6.83 -14.77
N PRO A 58 -12.99 -8.11 -14.94
CA PRO A 58 -12.65 -8.84 -16.16
C PRO A 58 -13.31 -8.18 -17.38
N VAL A 59 -12.57 -7.98 -18.46
CA VAL A 59 -13.10 -7.44 -19.72
C VAL A 59 -14.12 -8.42 -20.34
N ASP A 60 -13.86 -9.72 -20.18
CA ASP A 60 -14.77 -10.80 -20.54
C ASP A 60 -14.85 -11.79 -19.36
N PRO A 61 -15.91 -11.75 -18.53
CA PRO A 61 -16.05 -12.61 -17.35
C PRO A 61 -16.20 -14.09 -17.68
N THR A 62 -16.45 -14.45 -18.95
CA THR A 62 -16.60 -15.85 -19.37
C THR A 62 -15.27 -16.50 -19.76
N SER A 63 -14.21 -15.71 -19.93
CA SER A 63 -12.90 -16.18 -20.35
C SER A 63 -11.89 -16.15 -19.20
N GLU A 64 -11.34 -17.32 -18.86
CA GLU A 64 -10.26 -17.46 -17.86
C GLU A 64 -8.96 -16.73 -18.26
N THR A 65 -8.81 -16.43 -19.56
CA THR A 65 -7.66 -15.71 -20.11
C THR A 65 -8.05 -14.31 -20.58
N THR A 66 -9.02 -13.67 -19.93
CA THR A 66 -9.37 -12.28 -20.24
C THR A 66 -8.34 -11.28 -19.68
N ASP A 67 -8.31 -10.09 -20.29
CA ASP A 67 -7.65 -8.93 -19.71
C ASP A 67 -8.58 -8.29 -18.66
N TYR A 68 -8.02 -7.45 -17.79
CA TYR A 68 -8.76 -6.82 -16.71
C TYR A 68 -8.81 -5.30 -16.92
N ALA A 69 -10.01 -4.75 -16.91
CA ALA A 69 -10.24 -3.32 -16.95
C ALA A 69 -9.93 -2.71 -15.58
N MET A 70 -8.90 -1.86 -15.54
CA MET A 70 -8.53 -1.07 -14.37
C MET A 70 -9.14 0.34 -14.50
N HIS A 71 -10.23 0.58 -13.78
CA HIS A 71 -11.02 1.81 -13.88
C HIS A 71 -10.43 2.93 -13.02
N LEU A 72 -9.75 3.89 -13.66
CA LEU A 72 -9.08 5.00 -12.96
C LEU A 72 -10.05 6.02 -12.34
N ASP A 73 -11.31 5.96 -12.77
CA ASP A 73 -12.42 6.82 -12.36
C ASP A 73 -13.33 6.16 -11.30
N ARG A 74 -12.97 4.96 -10.82
CA ARG A 74 -13.78 4.21 -9.87
C ARG A 74 -12.91 3.71 -8.71
N PRO A 75 -13.34 3.92 -7.45
CA PRO A 75 -12.60 3.41 -6.31
C PRO A 75 -12.69 1.88 -6.25
N PRO A 76 -11.80 1.20 -5.52
CA PRO A 76 -11.87 -0.24 -5.34
C PRO A 76 -13.24 -0.64 -4.78
N ALA A 77 -13.74 -1.81 -5.20
CA ALA A 77 -15.06 -2.30 -4.83
C ALA A 77 -15.32 -2.24 -3.31
N PHE A 78 -14.30 -2.50 -2.49
CA PHE A 78 -14.38 -2.36 -1.03
C PHE A 78 -14.82 -0.97 -0.57
N LEU A 79 -14.18 0.10 -1.07
CA LEU A 79 -14.54 1.46 -0.68
C LEU A 79 -15.97 1.83 -1.14
N LYS A 80 -16.49 1.24 -2.22
CA LYS A 80 -17.89 1.49 -2.61
C LYS A 80 -18.91 1.04 -1.56
N HIS A 81 -18.55 0.08 -0.70
CA HIS A 81 -19.45 -0.53 0.27
C HIS A 81 -19.19 -0.10 1.71
N PHE A 82 -17.97 0.34 2.04
CA PHE A 82 -17.55 0.59 3.42
C PHE A 82 -17.02 2.01 3.67
N LEU A 83 -16.99 2.88 2.66
CA LEU A 83 -16.43 4.23 2.81
C LEU A 83 -17.18 5.08 3.84
N ASP A 84 -18.48 4.86 4.01
CA ASP A 84 -19.35 5.57 4.94
C ASP A 84 -19.10 5.22 6.41
N ILE A 85 -18.44 4.08 6.69
CA ILE A 85 -18.13 3.60 8.04
C ILE A 85 -16.64 3.74 8.40
N ILE A 86 -15.84 4.39 7.55
CA ILE A 86 -14.41 4.61 7.77
C ILE A 86 -14.20 6.03 8.29
N ASP A 87 -13.60 6.19 9.48
CA ASP A 87 -13.29 7.51 10.03
C ASP A 87 -11.99 8.12 9.46
N VAL A 88 -10.98 7.27 9.26
CA VAL A 88 -9.66 7.64 8.75
C VAL A 88 -9.25 6.67 7.65
N LEU A 89 -8.98 7.20 6.46
CA LEU A 89 -8.58 6.41 5.30
C LEU A 89 -7.15 6.76 4.89
N VAL A 90 -6.24 5.78 4.93
CA VAL A 90 -4.88 5.93 4.41
C VAL A 90 -4.75 5.17 3.10
N LEU A 91 -4.60 5.91 2.00
CA LEU A 91 -4.38 5.37 0.68
C LEU A 91 -2.88 5.33 0.40
N ASN A 92 -2.42 4.25 -0.22
CA ASN A 92 -1.06 4.18 -0.75
C ASN A 92 -1.02 3.35 -2.02
N THR A 93 -0.14 3.74 -2.93
CA THR A 93 0.12 3.01 -4.17
C THR A 93 1.50 3.38 -4.69
N GLY A 94 2.08 2.58 -5.58
CA GLY A 94 3.40 2.90 -6.13
C GLY A 94 4.03 1.76 -6.90
N HIS A 95 4.64 0.80 -6.21
CA HIS A 95 5.51 -0.22 -6.83
C HIS A 95 4.86 -1.07 -7.95
N TYR A 96 3.52 -1.16 -8.00
CA TYR A 96 2.78 -1.86 -9.06
C TYR A 96 2.54 -1.03 -10.33
N TRP A 97 2.83 0.28 -10.32
CA TRP A 97 2.73 1.19 -11.45
C TRP A 97 3.96 1.12 -12.36
N ASN A 98 4.35 -0.10 -12.76
CA ASN A 98 5.38 -0.32 -13.76
C ASN A 98 4.87 -1.27 -14.85
N ARG A 99 5.44 -1.13 -16.05
CA ARG A 99 5.00 -1.88 -17.23
C ARG A 99 5.03 -3.40 -17.04
N GLY A 100 6.00 -3.91 -16.28
CA GLY A 100 6.11 -5.33 -15.97
C GLY A 100 4.91 -5.83 -15.17
N LYS A 101 4.51 -5.11 -14.12
CA LYS A 101 3.35 -5.47 -13.28
C LYS A 101 2.02 -5.24 -14.00
N LEU A 102 1.89 -4.17 -14.78
CA LEU A 102 0.69 -3.94 -15.61
C LEU A 102 0.47 -5.09 -16.60
N ASN A 103 1.53 -5.51 -17.31
CA ASN A 103 1.45 -6.62 -18.25
C ASN A 103 1.19 -7.96 -17.54
N ALA A 104 1.90 -8.24 -16.44
CA ALA A 104 1.75 -9.50 -15.70
C ALA A 104 0.35 -9.68 -15.11
N ASN A 105 -0.27 -8.58 -14.66
CA ASN A 105 -1.64 -8.58 -14.15
C ASN A 105 -2.68 -8.40 -15.26
N ARG A 106 -2.27 -8.20 -16.52
CA ARG A 106 -3.14 -7.98 -17.68
C ARG A 106 -4.09 -6.79 -17.52
N TRP A 107 -3.60 -5.73 -16.88
CA TRP A 107 -4.39 -4.53 -16.62
C TRP A 107 -4.39 -3.57 -17.80
N VAL A 108 -5.59 -3.20 -18.24
CA VAL A 108 -5.83 -2.19 -19.26
C VAL A 108 -6.53 -1.01 -18.58
N MET A 109 -6.03 0.21 -18.77
CA MET A 109 -6.58 1.39 -18.09
C MET A 109 -7.87 1.86 -18.75
N TYR A 110 -8.91 2.09 -17.95
CA TYR A 110 -10.22 2.58 -18.40
C TYR A 110 -10.59 3.89 -17.67
N VAL A 111 -11.29 4.78 -18.37
CA VAL A 111 -11.94 5.99 -17.83
C VAL A 111 -13.28 6.15 -18.54
N GLY A 112 -14.37 6.34 -17.79
CA GLY A 112 -15.71 6.52 -18.39
C GLY A 112 -16.16 5.31 -19.21
N GLY A 113 -15.73 4.10 -18.82
CA GLY A 113 -16.04 2.84 -19.52
C GLY A 113 -15.32 2.65 -20.85
N LYS A 114 -14.33 3.49 -21.20
CA LYS A 114 -13.52 3.37 -22.41
C LYS A 114 -12.03 3.25 -22.07
N PRO A 115 -11.21 2.60 -22.91
CA PRO A 115 -9.76 2.60 -22.73
C PRO A 115 -9.24 4.03 -22.61
N ASN A 116 -8.45 4.27 -21.57
CA ASN A 116 -8.03 5.61 -21.24
C ASN A 116 -7.03 6.16 -22.26
N THR A 117 -7.29 7.35 -22.80
CA THR A 117 -6.36 8.12 -23.63
C THR A 117 -5.86 9.41 -22.96
N ASN A 118 -6.34 9.78 -21.75
CA ASN A 118 -5.89 10.99 -21.03
C ASN A 118 -6.13 10.97 -19.50
N ARG A 119 -5.28 11.66 -18.72
CA ARG A 119 -4.98 11.39 -17.29
C ARG A 119 -5.66 12.32 -16.26
N ARG A 120 -6.97 12.60 -16.30
CA ARG A 120 -7.61 13.43 -15.24
C ARG A 120 -8.56 12.64 -14.34
N ILE A 121 -8.45 12.87 -13.03
CA ILE A 121 -9.16 12.19 -11.94
C ILE A 121 -10.04 13.22 -11.20
N VAL A 122 -11.18 12.74 -10.67
CA VAL A 122 -12.28 13.52 -10.05
C VAL A 122 -12.17 13.46 -8.52
N ASP A 123 -12.70 14.51 -7.87
CA ASP A 123 -12.63 14.79 -6.43
C ASP A 123 -13.63 13.95 -5.59
N ILE A 124 -13.26 13.62 -4.34
CA ILE A 124 -14.10 12.89 -3.37
C ILE A 124 -14.09 13.68 -2.06
N GLY A 125 -15.26 14.16 -1.61
CA GLY A 125 -15.41 14.93 -0.37
C GLY A 125 -15.95 14.12 0.80
N GLY A 126 -15.53 14.47 2.03
CA GLY A 126 -16.22 14.12 3.27
C GLY A 126 -15.48 13.28 4.32
N LEU A 127 -14.17 13.00 4.18
CA LEU A 127 -13.41 12.10 5.08
C LEU A 127 -12.01 12.65 5.40
N LYS A 128 -11.43 12.27 6.56
CA LYS A 128 -9.99 12.46 6.80
C LYS A 128 -9.21 11.44 5.97
N VAL A 129 -8.85 11.83 4.76
CA VAL A 129 -8.11 10.99 3.83
C VAL A 129 -6.63 11.40 3.82
N PHE A 130 -5.75 10.42 3.92
CA PHE A 130 -4.32 10.59 3.71
C PHE A 130 -3.90 9.84 2.45
N LEU A 131 -3.11 10.48 1.59
CA LEU A 131 -2.31 9.79 0.59
C LEU A 131 -0.90 9.65 1.17
N ARG A 132 -0.48 8.42 1.46
CA ARG A 132 0.90 8.14 1.87
C ARG A 132 1.80 8.19 0.65
N SER A 133 2.86 8.98 0.71
CA SER A 133 3.87 9.05 -0.33
C SER A 133 4.62 7.71 -0.52
N ILE A 134 5.39 7.60 -1.60
CA ILE A 134 6.07 6.37 -1.97
C ILE A 134 7.05 5.91 -0.89
N SER A 135 7.00 4.62 -0.57
CA SER A 135 8.03 3.97 0.23
C SER A 135 9.27 3.78 -0.66
N PRO A 136 10.43 4.32 -0.29
CA PRO A 136 11.64 4.12 -1.08
C PRO A 136 12.11 2.67 -1.03
N ARG A 137 12.98 2.35 -1.98
CA ARG A 137 13.69 1.06 -2.09
C ARG A 137 15.18 1.36 -2.15
N HIS A 138 15.99 0.60 -1.44
CA HIS A 138 17.45 0.80 -1.40
C HIS A 138 18.15 -0.39 -2.02
N PHE A 139 18.51 -0.30 -3.30
CA PHE A 139 19.34 -1.34 -3.92
C PHE A 139 20.73 -0.79 -4.17
N PHE A 140 21.74 -1.47 -3.62
CA PHE A 140 23.14 -1.20 -3.85
C PHE A 140 23.75 -2.32 -4.69
N ASN A 141 24.77 -1.99 -5.50
CA ASN A 141 25.52 -2.96 -6.32
C ASN A 141 24.67 -3.79 -7.30
N GLY A 142 23.50 -3.29 -7.69
CA GLY A 142 22.60 -3.97 -8.61
C GLY A 142 21.15 -3.56 -8.35
N GLU A 143 20.23 -4.27 -8.98
CA GLU A 143 18.79 -4.11 -8.86
C GLU A 143 18.16 -5.41 -8.34
N TRP A 144 16.85 -5.38 -8.13
CA TRP A 144 16.07 -6.54 -7.65
C TRP A 144 16.30 -7.83 -8.47
N ASN A 145 16.62 -7.71 -9.76
CA ASN A 145 16.85 -8.83 -10.67
C ASN A 145 18.32 -9.03 -11.08
N THR A 146 19.25 -8.19 -10.62
CA THR A 146 20.67 -8.25 -10.98
C THR A 146 21.59 -8.43 -9.78
N GLY A 147 21.02 -8.78 -8.62
CA GLY A 147 21.78 -9.10 -7.39
C GLY A 147 22.01 -7.91 -6.47
N GLY A 148 21.19 -6.86 -6.56
CA GLY A 148 21.30 -5.73 -5.65
C GLY A 148 21.02 -6.10 -4.19
N THR A 149 21.66 -5.38 -3.27
CA THR A 149 21.65 -5.64 -1.83
C THR A 149 21.23 -4.42 -1.02
N CYS A 150 20.86 -4.64 0.24
CA CYS A 150 20.45 -3.67 1.26
C CYS A 150 20.77 -4.18 2.66
N ASP A 151 21.94 -4.76 2.83
CA ASP A 151 22.44 -5.30 4.10
C ASP A 151 23.34 -4.31 4.86
N ASN A 152 23.28 -3.03 4.50
CA ASN A 152 23.93 -1.99 5.28
C ASN A 152 23.29 -1.91 6.67
N THR A 153 24.12 -1.73 7.70
CA THR A 153 23.69 -1.68 9.10
C THR A 153 23.89 -0.31 9.73
N THR A 154 24.51 0.62 9.00
CA THR A 154 24.75 1.99 9.46
C THR A 154 23.73 2.92 8.80
N PRO A 155 22.86 3.61 9.57
CA PRO A 155 21.90 4.57 9.02
C PRO A 155 22.58 5.83 8.50
N GLY A 156 21.88 6.57 7.64
CA GLY A 156 22.22 7.96 7.30
C GLY A 156 23.39 8.12 6.33
N SER A 157 23.65 7.14 5.46
CA SER A 157 24.56 7.35 4.32
C SER A 157 23.94 8.18 3.19
N LEU A 158 22.62 8.41 3.28
CA LEU A 158 21.83 9.24 2.38
C LEU A 158 21.33 10.49 3.11
N GLU A 159 21.22 11.59 2.37
CA GLU A 159 20.72 12.87 2.88
C GLU A 159 19.54 13.35 2.03
N VAL A 160 18.57 14.00 2.68
CA VAL A 160 17.47 14.71 2.00
C VAL A 160 17.85 16.19 1.95
N VAL A 161 18.09 16.69 0.74
CA VAL A 161 18.64 18.04 0.50
C VAL A 161 17.55 19.05 0.08
N GLN A 162 16.30 18.60 -0.03
CA GLN A 162 15.18 19.40 -0.52
C GLN A 162 14.12 19.60 0.57
N ASP A 163 13.57 20.81 0.63
CA ASP A 163 12.48 21.18 1.55
C ASP A 163 11.11 20.69 1.05
N GLU A 164 10.99 20.36 -0.24
CA GLU A 164 9.79 19.79 -0.85
C GLU A 164 9.75 18.26 -0.76
N SER A 165 8.55 17.69 -0.88
CA SER A 165 8.36 16.24 -0.87
C SER A 165 9.25 15.51 -1.87
N SER A 166 9.91 14.45 -1.42
CA SER A 166 10.67 13.54 -2.30
C SER A 166 9.77 12.66 -3.18
N ASP A 167 8.44 12.83 -3.08
CA ASP A 167 7.44 12.28 -4.01
C ASP A 167 6.56 13.39 -4.59
N PRO A 168 7.03 14.09 -5.65
CA PRO A 168 6.28 15.19 -6.25
C PRO A 168 4.98 14.72 -6.94
N ILE A 169 4.85 13.43 -7.24
CA ILE A 169 3.63 12.87 -7.84
C ILE A 169 2.54 12.79 -6.78
N ALA A 170 2.83 12.20 -5.63
CA ALA A 170 1.86 12.14 -4.52
C ALA A 170 1.54 13.55 -3.99
N ALA A 171 2.56 14.40 -3.82
CA ALA A 171 2.36 15.80 -3.40
C ALA A 171 1.50 16.58 -4.41
N GLY A 172 1.73 16.38 -5.71
CA GLY A 172 0.91 16.97 -6.77
C GLY A 172 -0.52 16.44 -6.79
N ALA A 173 -0.73 15.15 -6.49
CA ALA A 173 -2.03 14.49 -6.53
C ALA A 173 -3.00 14.99 -5.44
N VAL A 174 -2.47 15.40 -4.27
CA VAL A 174 -3.29 15.96 -3.20
C VAL A 174 -3.49 17.47 -3.30
N LYS A 175 -2.74 18.14 -4.19
CA LYS A 175 -2.76 19.60 -4.26
C LYS A 175 -4.12 20.10 -4.73
N GLY A 176 -4.79 20.86 -3.86
CA GLY A 176 -6.12 21.42 -4.14
C GLY A 176 -7.29 20.47 -3.84
N THR A 177 -7.03 19.36 -3.16
CA THR A 177 -8.06 18.47 -2.60
C THR A 177 -8.06 18.56 -1.07
N ASP A 178 -9.06 17.95 -0.42
CA ASP A 178 -9.11 17.81 1.04
C ASP A 178 -8.24 16.64 1.56
N VAL A 179 -7.51 15.95 0.68
CA VAL A 179 -6.63 14.83 1.03
C VAL A 179 -5.32 15.36 1.59
N LYS A 180 -4.89 14.86 2.75
CA LYS A 180 -3.58 15.20 3.34
C LYS A 180 -2.48 14.31 2.75
N LEU A 181 -1.29 14.86 2.50
CA LEU A 181 -0.11 14.05 2.20
C LEU A 181 0.46 13.52 3.52
N LEU A 182 0.53 12.20 3.68
CA LEU A 182 1.37 11.58 4.70
C LEU A 182 2.75 11.36 4.07
N ASP A 183 3.60 12.39 4.15
CA ASP A 183 4.93 12.39 3.52
C ASP A 183 5.94 11.60 4.34
N VAL A 184 6.23 10.40 3.85
CA VAL A 184 7.18 9.46 4.47
C VAL A 184 8.41 9.24 3.61
N THR A 185 8.47 9.81 2.40
CA THR A 185 9.50 9.42 1.42
C THR A 185 10.86 9.91 1.85
N GLY A 186 10.99 11.20 2.18
CA GLY A 186 12.25 11.81 2.61
C GLY A 186 12.83 11.11 3.86
N LEU A 187 12.04 10.99 4.93
CA LEU A 187 12.50 10.35 6.16
C LEU A 187 12.88 8.88 5.95
N SER A 188 12.24 8.18 5.01
CA SER A 188 12.52 6.76 4.76
C SER A 188 13.73 6.56 3.85
N LEU A 189 14.09 7.57 3.04
CA LEU A 189 15.27 7.52 2.17
C LEU A 189 16.57 7.48 2.96
N VAL A 190 16.60 8.02 4.18
CA VAL A 190 17.80 8.03 5.03
C VAL A 190 17.91 6.80 5.93
N ARG A 191 17.03 5.81 5.71
CA ARG A 191 16.85 4.63 6.56
C ARG A 191 17.15 3.35 5.81
N GLU A 192 18.15 3.34 4.93
CA GLU A 192 18.51 2.18 4.12
C GLU A 192 18.75 0.88 4.92
N GLU A 193 19.11 0.98 6.19
CA GLU A 193 19.33 -0.14 7.11
C GLU A 193 18.03 -0.79 7.61
N GLY A 194 16.88 -0.16 7.41
CA GLY A 194 15.58 -0.63 7.92
C GLY A 194 14.96 -1.78 7.12
N HIS A 195 15.54 -2.18 5.99
CA HIS A 195 14.98 -3.20 5.12
C HIS A 195 15.13 -4.62 5.66
N ILE A 196 14.24 -5.53 5.23
CA ILE A 196 14.30 -6.96 5.58
C ILE A 196 15.58 -7.62 5.02
N SER A 197 16.09 -7.14 3.88
CA SER A 197 17.32 -7.64 3.29
C SER A 197 17.25 -9.17 3.06
N ARG A 198 18.28 -9.91 3.46
CA ARG A 198 18.40 -11.37 3.35
C ARG A 198 17.52 -12.15 4.34
N TYR A 199 16.85 -11.49 5.27
CA TYR A 199 16.07 -12.13 6.33
C TYR A 199 14.61 -12.43 5.91
N SER A 200 14.30 -12.28 4.63
CA SER A 200 12.96 -12.56 4.11
C SER A 200 12.69 -14.06 4.09
N ILE A 201 11.62 -14.47 4.78
CA ILE A 201 11.15 -15.86 4.86
C ILE A 201 10.77 -16.43 3.47
N ARG A 202 10.55 -15.54 2.48
CA ARG A 202 10.02 -15.89 1.15
C ARG A 202 11.00 -15.62 0.01
N ALA A 203 12.11 -14.94 0.26
CA ALA A 203 13.07 -14.64 -0.78
C ALA A 203 13.94 -15.87 -1.08
N SER A 204 14.33 -16.04 -2.35
CA SER A 204 15.36 -17.02 -2.69
C SER A 204 16.67 -16.63 -1.98
N PRO A 205 17.56 -17.58 -1.63
CA PRO A 205 18.79 -17.28 -0.89
C PRO A 205 19.73 -16.25 -1.54
N ARG A 206 19.50 -15.94 -2.83
CA ARG A 206 20.30 -15.00 -3.63
C ARG A 206 19.64 -13.64 -3.83
N MET A 207 18.42 -13.42 -3.33
CA MET A 207 17.66 -12.19 -3.52
C MET A 207 17.40 -11.54 -2.18
N GLN A 208 17.71 -10.25 -2.07
CA GLN A 208 17.40 -9.47 -0.87
C GLN A 208 16.08 -8.71 -1.05
N ASP A 209 15.31 -8.63 0.04
CA ASP A 209 14.10 -7.82 0.09
C ASP A 209 14.43 -6.39 0.51
N CYS A 210 14.69 -5.57 -0.50
CA CYS A 210 15.00 -4.15 -0.35
C CYS A 210 13.81 -3.24 -0.66
N LEU A 211 12.60 -3.78 -0.53
CA LEU A 211 11.35 -3.05 -0.69
C LEU A 211 10.57 -3.02 0.63
N HIS A 212 10.56 -4.12 1.37
CA HIS A 212 9.84 -4.21 2.63
C HIS A 212 10.76 -3.87 3.81
N TRP A 213 10.12 -3.45 4.89
CA TRP A 213 10.76 -2.99 6.12
C TRP A 213 10.66 -4.02 7.22
N CYS A 214 11.69 -4.09 8.06
CA CYS A 214 11.61 -4.81 9.33
C CYS A 214 10.55 -4.17 10.24
N LEU A 215 9.99 -5.00 11.13
CA LEU A 215 9.13 -4.56 12.22
C LEU A 215 9.62 -5.16 13.55
N PRO A 216 9.72 -4.36 14.63
CA PRO A 216 9.52 -2.91 14.67
C PRO A 216 10.55 -2.15 13.80
N GLY A 217 10.22 -0.96 13.31
CA GLY A 217 11.06 -0.21 12.37
C GLY A 217 10.42 1.03 11.74
N VAL A 218 10.87 1.36 10.53
CA VAL A 218 10.46 2.58 9.78
C VAL A 218 8.93 2.76 9.68
N PRO A 219 8.12 1.70 9.44
CA PRO A 219 6.66 1.85 9.43
C PRO A 219 6.05 2.30 10.75
N ASP A 220 6.71 2.08 11.90
CA ASP A 220 6.22 2.57 13.19
C ASP A 220 6.30 4.11 13.24
N THR A 221 7.38 4.70 12.73
CA THR A 221 7.50 6.16 12.56
C THR A 221 6.42 6.72 11.64
N TRP A 222 6.04 5.99 10.58
CA TRP A 222 4.93 6.43 9.71
C TRP A 222 3.60 6.48 10.47
N ASN A 223 3.37 5.49 11.34
CA ASN A 223 2.18 5.44 12.19
C ASN A 223 2.18 6.55 13.25
N GLU A 224 3.33 6.89 13.81
CA GLU A 224 3.46 8.05 14.72
C GLU A 224 3.12 9.37 14.01
N LEU A 225 3.62 9.56 12.79
CA LEU A 225 3.29 10.74 11.96
C LEU A 225 1.80 10.81 11.60
N LEU A 226 1.19 9.66 11.30
CA LEU A 226 -0.24 9.58 11.06
C LEU A 226 -1.03 9.95 12.32
N PHE A 227 -0.67 9.34 13.45
CA PHE A 227 -1.33 9.57 14.74
C PHE A 227 -1.29 11.04 15.16
N ALA A 228 -0.17 11.73 14.94
CA ALA A 228 -0.04 13.16 15.24
C ALA A 228 -0.96 14.07 14.39
N GLN A 229 -1.57 13.55 13.32
CA GLN A 229 -2.39 14.32 12.38
C GLN A 229 -3.89 13.96 12.41
N ILE A 230 -4.25 12.92 13.17
CA ILE A 230 -5.63 12.49 13.41
C ILE A 230 -6.21 13.29 14.57
#